data_AF-A0A127JT17-F1
#
_entry.id   AF-A0A127JT17-F1
#
_cell.length_a   1.000
_cell.length_b   1.000
_cell.length_c   1.000
_cell.angle_alpha   90.00
_cell.angle_beta   90.00
_cell.angle_gamma   90.00
#
_symmetry.space_group_name_H-M   'P 1'
#
loop_
_entity.id
_entity.type
_entity.pdbx_description
1 polymer ?
#
loop_
_entity_poly.entity_id
_entity_poly.type
_entity_poly.pdbx_seq_one_letter_code
_entity_poly.pdbx_strand_id
1 'polypeptide(L)'
;MALSLADIEQLFAARGAEQYSGEPVTQLEHALQCAALAEQEGADDELVTAALLHDLGHLLHDLGATPTLQGVDDLHQFRALPFLRGGFGAGVLDPIRLHVEAKRYLCAVRPAYFAALSQDSKRSLALQGGIFSEDQAKAFIRREGAAQAVRLREWDDLAKTPGLPTPPLPHFLERAGRCVLAVAA
;
A
#
# COMPACT_ATOMS: atom_id res chain seq x y z
N MET A 1 -3.73 8.73 18.47
CA MET A 1 -4.79 9.49 17.77
C MET A 1 -4.61 9.23 16.29
N ALA A 2 -5.69 9.25 15.51
CA ALA A 2 -5.58 9.14 14.05
C ALA A 2 -4.81 10.34 13.50
N LEU A 3 -4.00 10.13 12.47
CA LEU A 3 -3.34 11.19 11.72
C LEU A 3 -4.41 11.98 10.95
N SER A 4 -4.33 13.30 11.02
CA SER A 4 -5.05 14.19 10.12
C SER A 4 -4.41 14.18 8.73
N LEU A 5 -5.09 14.72 7.72
CA LEU A 5 -4.50 14.90 6.38
C LEU A 5 -3.26 15.79 6.43
N ALA A 6 -3.24 16.80 7.30
CA ALA A 6 -2.08 17.65 7.50
C ALA A 6 -0.90 16.86 8.10
N ASP A 7 -1.16 15.93 9.04
CA ASP A 7 -0.10 15.07 9.58
C ASP A 7 0.45 14.12 8.52
N ILE A 8 -0.41 13.57 7.65
CA ILE A 8 -0.02 12.72 6.52
C ILE A 8 0.84 13.51 5.52
N GLU A 9 0.43 14.74 5.19
CA GLU A 9 1.20 15.65 4.32
C GLU A 9 2.58 15.94 4.90
N GLN A 10 2.67 16.27 6.20
CA GLN A 10 3.94 16.51 6.88
C GLN A 10 4.81 15.26 6.91
N LEU A 11 4.22 14.07 7.08
CA LEU A 11 4.96 12.81 7.06
C LEU A 11 5.60 12.55 5.69
N PHE A 12 4.85 12.75 4.60
CA PHE A 12 5.40 12.67 3.25
C PHE A 12 6.43 13.77 2.96
N ALA A 13 6.23 14.99 3.48
CA ALA A 13 7.22 16.06 3.32
C ALA A 13 8.54 15.73 4.03
N ALA A 14 8.47 15.13 5.22
CA ALA A 14 9.64 14.79 6.02
C ALA A 14 10.38 13.54 5.52
N ARG A 15 9.64 12.50 5.12
CA ARG A 15 10.18 11.16 4.86
C ARG A 15 9.87 10.61 3.48
N GLY A 16 9.04 11.28 2.69
CA GLY A 16 8.63 10.81 1.36
C GLY A 16 9.77 10.76 0.35
N ALA A 17 10.86 11.51 0.56
CA ALA A 17 12.05 11.48 -0.27
C ALA A 17 13.00 10.29 0.05
N GLU A 18 12.69 9.49 1.07
CA GLU A 18 13.44 8.28 1.38
C GLU A 18 13.29 7.24 0.26
N GLN A 19 14.32 6.43 0.07
CA GLN A 19 14.33 5.38 -0.94
C GLN A 19 13.24 4.34 -0.66
N TYR A 20 12.46 3.97 -1.68
CA TYR A 20 11.62 2.78 -1.61
C TYR A 20 12.50 1.54 -1.78
N SER A 21 12.58 0.70 -0.74
CA SER A 21 13.61 -0.33 -0.59
C SER A 21 13.74 -1.25 -1.79
N GLY A 22 14.89 -1.19 -2.47
CA GLY A 22 15.20 -2.07 -3.61
C GLY A 22 14.50 -1.72 -4.93
N GLU A 23 13.78 -0.60 -4.98
CA GLU A 23 13.11 -0.10 -6.19
C GLU A 23 13.69 1.27 -6.57
N PRO A 24 13.64 1.69 -7.84
CA PRO A 24 14.30 2.92 -8.30
C PRO A 24 13.45 4.19 -8.10
N VAL A 25 12.60 4.22 -7.07
CA VAL A 25 11.69 5.34 -6.74
C VAL A 25 11.79 5.69 -5.25
N THR A 26 11.37 6.88 -4.88
CA THR A 26 11.15 7.29 -3.49
C THR A 26 9.81 6.79 -2.96
N GLN A 27 9.63 6.82 -1.64
CA GLN A 27 8.37 6.47 -0.98
C GLN A 27 7.19 7.32 -1.49
N LEU A 28 7.41 8.64 -1.69
CA LEU A 28 6.40 9.53 -2.23
C LEU A 28 6.11 9.25 -3.70
N GLU A 29 7.13 9.06 -4.55
CA GLU A 29 6.91 8.72 -5.96
C GLU A 29 6.11 7.42 -6.10
N HIS A 30 6.44 6.40 -5.32
CA HIS A 30 5.69 5.14 -5.31
C HIS A 30 4.21 5.35 -4.92
N ALA A 31 3.96 6.05 -3.80
CA ALA A 31 2.60 6.36 -3.35
C ALA A 31 1.78 7.13 -4.38
N LEU A 32 2.37 8.14 -5.02
CA LEU A 32 1.69 8.93 -6.06
C LEU A 32 1.41 8.12 -7.33
N GLN A 33 2.33 7.25 -7.74
CA GLN A 33 2.13 6.36 -8.89
C GLN A 33 1.01 5.35 -8.64
N CYS A 34 0.96 4.75 -7.45
CA CYS A 34 -0.13 3.87 -7.03
C CYS A 34 -1.49 4.56 -7.10
N ALA A 35 -1.59 5.76 -6.52
CA ALA A 35 -2.82 6.54 -6.53
C ALA A 35 -3.21 6.99 -7.95
N ALA A 36 -2.24 7.36 -8.79
CA ALA A 36 -2.48 7.75 -10.17
C ALA A 36 -3.00 6.59 -11.03
N LEU A 37 -2.44 5.38 -10.87
CA LEU A 37 -2.92 4.18 -11.56
C LEU A 37 -4.35 3.82 -11.14
N ALA A 38 -4.63 3.87 -9.83
CA ALA A 38 -5.97 3.64 -9.30
C ALA A 38 -6.98 4.64 -9.89
N GLU A 39 -6.61 5.92 -9.95
CA GLU A 39 -7.44 6.98 -10.54
C GLU A 39 -7.67 6.78 -12.05
N GLN A 40 -6.64 6.41 -12.81
CA GLN A 40 -6.73 6.15 -14.24
C GLN A 40 -7.64 4.97 -14.58
N GLU A 41 -7.69 3.96 -13.71
CA GLU A 41 -8.62 2.84 -13.81
C GLU A 41 -10.05 3.15 -13.29
N GLY A 42 -10.33 4.39 -12.91
CA GLY A 42 -11.65 4.80 -12.45
C GLY A 42 -12.03 4.24 -11.08
N ALA A 43 -11.05 3.96 -10.21
CA ALA A 43 -11.35 3.62 -8.82
C ALA A 43 -11.97 4.80 -8.06
N ASP A 44 -12.82 4.48 -7.08
CA ASP A 44 -13.44 5.46 -6.20
C ASP A 44 -12.42 6.14 -5.28
N ASP A 45 -12.88 7.19 -4.59
CA ASP A 45 -12.00 7.98 -3.71
C ASP A 45 -11.40 7.14 -2.58
N GLU A 46 -12.12 6.16 -2.05
CA GLU A 46 -11.64 5.30 -0.96
C GLU A 46 -10.48 4.42 -1.43
N LEU A 47 -10.61 3.77 -2.59
CA LEU A 47 -9.57 2.90 -3.11
C LEU A 47 -8.36 3.67 -3.66
N VAL A 48 -8.56 4.86 -4.23
CA VAL A 48 -7.43 5.75 -4.58
C VAL A 48 -6.70 6.22 -3.32
N THR A 49 -7.44 6.56 -2.26
CA THR A 49 -6.86 6.90 -0.95
C THR A 49 -6.10 5.72 -0.35
N ALA A 50 -6.65 4.51 -0.45
CA ALA A 50 -5.96 3.31 0.00
C ALA A 50 -4.65 3.09 -0.76
N ALA A 51 -4.65 3.26 -2.09
CA ALA A 51 -3.45 3.13 -2.91
C ALA A 51 -2.37 4.17 -2.53
N LEU A 52 -2.76 5.40 -2.23
CA LEU A 52 -1.83 6.43 -1.74
C LEU A 52 -1.19 6.05 -0.39
N LEU A 53 -1.97 5.44 0.52
CA LEU A 53 -1.59 5.29 1.93
C LEU A 53 -1.15 3.87 2.32
N HIS A 54 -1.16 2.89 1.42
CA HIS A 54 -0.92 1.48 1.75
C HIS A 54 0.44 1.23 2.41
N ASP A 55 1.47 1.96 1.96
CA ASP A 55 2.85 1.85 2.43
C ASP A 55 3.25 2.93 3.45
N LEU A 56 2.28 3.71 3.97
CA LEU A 56 2.54 4.71 5.01
C LEU A 56 3.22 4.10 6.26
N GLY A 57 3.02 2.80 6.48
CA GLY A 57 3.67 2.03 7.53
C GLY A 57 5.20 2.08 7.50
N HIS A 58 5.82 2.16 6.31
CA HIS A 58 7.27 2.30 6.17
C HIS A 58 7.80 3.63 6.73
N LEU A 59 7.00 4.70 6.61
CA LEU A 59 7.34 6.04 7.11
C LEU A 59 7.12 6.17 8.63
N LEU A 60 6.53 5.16 9.28
CA LEU A 60 6.18 5.17 10.69
C LEU A 60 7.15 4.37 11.57
N HIS A 61 8.22 3.84 11.00
CA HIS A 61 9.27 3.12 11.75
C HIS A 61 10.67 3.48 11.27
N ASP A 62 11.69 3.08 12.04
CA ASP A 62 13.10 3.29 11.74
C ASP A 62 13.86 1.94 11.76
N LEU A 63 13.47 1.04 10.85
CA LEU A 63 14.07 -0.30 10.70
C LEU A 63 15.26 -0.29 9.71
N GLY A 64 15.73 0.90 9.31
CA GLY A 64 16.75 1.07 8.28
C GLY A 64 16.25 0.82 6.85
N ALA A 65 17.17 0.96 5.88
CA ALA A 65 16.83 1.07 4.45
C ALA A 65 16.33 -0.22 3.78
N THR A 66 16.59 -1.41 4.34
CA THR A 66 16.10 -2.67 3.75
C THR A 66 15.93 -3.76 4.83
N PRO A 67 14.81 -3.75 5.57
CA PRO A 67 14.53 -4.74 6.64
C PRO A 67 14.55 -6.19 6.13
N THR A 68 14.13 -6.41 4.88
CA THR A 68 14.08 -7.76 4.27
C THR A 68 15.46 -8.42 4.16
N LEU A 69 16.53 -7.63 3.95
CA LEU A 69 17.91 -8.15 3.93
C LEU A 69 18.39 -8.61 5.32
N GLN A 70 17.74 -8.12 6.37
CA GLN A 70 17.97 -8.54 7.76
C GLN A 70 17.03 -9.68 8.18
N GLY A 71 16.20 -10.19 7.25
CA GLY A 71 15.22 -11.24 7.54
C GLY A 71 14.01 -10.76 8.35
N VAL A 72 13.73 -9.45 8.33
CA VAL A 72 12.62 -8.85 9.09
C VAL A 72 11.44 -8.56 8.17
N ASP A 73 10.26 -9.11 8.50
CA ASP A 73 8.98 -8.61 8.00
C ASP A 73 8.59 -7.39 8.84
N ASP A 74 8.55 -6.23 8.21
CA ASP A 74 8.27 -4.98 8.92
C ASP A 74 6.78 -4.82 9.25
N LEU A 75 5.88 -5.63 8.69
CA LEU A 75 4.44 -5.56 8.95
C LEU A 75 3.86 -4.15 8.66
N HIS A 76 4.41 -3.43 7.67
CA HIS A 76 4.00 -2.07 7.30
C HIS A 76 2.48 -1.93 7.08
N GLN A 77 1.84 -2.94 6.47
CA GLN A 77 0.39 -2.99 6.25
C GLN A 77 -0.44 -2.91 7.54
N PHE A 78 0.12 -3.34 8.68
CA PHE A 78 -0.52 -3.25 9.99
C PHE A 78 -0.05 -2.04 10.79
N ARG A 79 1.19 -1.56 10.59
CA ARG A 79 1.73 -0.39 11.28
C ARG A 79 1.00 0.90 10.93
N ALA A 80 0.50 1.04 9.71
CA ALA A 80 -0.29 2.21 9.31
C ALA A 80 -1.67 2.26 10.00
N LEU A 81 -2.28 1.10 10.29
CA LEU A 81 -3.69 1.04 10.70
C LEU A 81 -4.02 1.78 12.00
N PRO A 82 -3.23 1.71 13.09
CA PRO A 82 -3.50 2.49 14.30
C PRO A 82 -3.55 4.00 14.07
N PHE A 83 -2.85 4.48 13.04
CA PHE A 83 -2.77 5.90 12.69
C PHE A 83 -3.85 6.31 11.70
N LEU A 84 -4.40 5.38 10.92
CA LEU A 84 -5.48 5.66 9.96
C LEU A 84 -6.87 5.35 10.53
N ARG A 85 -6.95 4.43 11.49
CA ARG A 85 -8.20 4.04 12.14
C ARG A 85 -8.77 5.21 12.94
N GLY A 86 -10.02 5.54 12.66
CA GLY A 86 -10.72 6.71 13.22
C GLY A 86 -10.74 7.90 12.27
N GLY A 87 -9.85 7.95 11.26
CA GLY A 87 -9.91 8.91 10.16
C GLY A 87 -10.60 8.37 8.91
N PHE A 88 -10.48 7.07 8.64
CA PHE A 88 -11.03 6.44 7.43
C PHE A 88 -11.87 5.18 7.72
N GLY A 89 -12.81 4.89 6.82
CA GLY A 89 -13.67 3.71 6.84
C GLY A 89 -13.02 2.45 6.26
N ALA A 90 -13.79 1.34 6.25
CA ALA A 90 -13.32 0.04 5.78
C ALA A 90 -12.88 0.04 4.31
N GLY A 91 -13.52 0.85 3.44
CA GLY A 91 -13.15 0.97 2.02
C GLY A 91 -11.70 1.43 1.81
N VAL A 92 -11.14 2.21 2.74
CA VAL A 92 -9.72 2.60 2.75
C VAL A 92 -8.88 1.60 3.54
N LEU A 93 -9.32 1.22 4.74
CA LEU A 93 -8.49 0.46 5.69
C LEU A 93 -8.30 -1.00 5.28
N ASP A 94 -9.29 -1.64 4.67
CA ASP A 94 -9.17 -3.06 4.31
C ASP A 94 -8.19 -3.31 3.17
N PRO A 95 -8.19 -2.55 2.05
CA PRO A 95 -7.17 -2.73 1.02
C PRO A 95 -5.75 -2.53 1.56
N ILE A 96 -5.53 -1.51 2.40
CA ILE A 96 -4.23 -1.28 3.08
C ILE A 96 -3.86 -2.49 3.92
N ARG A 97 -4.76 -2.97 4.77
CA ARG A 97 -4.51 -4.11 5.66
C ARG A 97 -4.18 -5.40 4.90
N LEU A 98 -4.78 -5.58 3.73
CA LEU A 98 -4.81 -6.85 2.99
C LEU A 98 -3.81 -6.91 1.83
N HIS A 99 -3.15 -5.82 1.45
CA HIS A 99 -2.34 -5.79 0.23
C HIS A 99 -1.14 -6.76 0.26
N VAL A 100 -0.59 -7.07 1.45
CA VAL A 100 0.42 -8.12 1.61
C VAL A 100 -0.15 -9.51 1.36
N GLU A 101 -1.33 -9.84 1.91
CA GLU A 101 -2.01 -11.10 1.57
C GLU A 101 -2.43 -11.15 0.10
N ALA A 102 -2.78 -10.01 -0.51
CA ALA A 102 -3.09 -9.93 -1.93
C ALA A 102 -1.88 -10.30 -2.80
N LYS A 103 -0.65 -9.94 -2.41
CA LYS A 103 0.58 -10.42 -3.07
C LYS A 103 0.67 -11.94 -3.05
N ARG A 104 0.43 -12.54 -1.87
CA ARG A 104 0.47 -14.00 -1.66
C ARG A 104 -0.58 -14.71 -2.50
N TYR A 105 -1.76 -14.12 -2.62
CA TYR A 105 -2.86 -14.58 -3.47
C TYR A 105 -2.53 -14.50 -4.95
N LEU A 106 -2.04 -13.36 -5.44
CA LEU A 106 -1.71 -13.17 -6.85
C LEU A 106 -0.63 -14.15 -7.31
N CYS A 107 0.39 -14.39 -6.47
CA CYS A 107 1.40 -15.42 -6.76
C CYS A 107 0.81 -16.84 -6.82
N ALA A 108 -0.26 -17.13 -6.10
CA ALA A 108 -0.90 -18.45 -6.08
C ALA A 108 -1.78 -18.68 -7.31
N VAL A 109 -2.54 -17.66 -7.72
CA VAL A 109 -3.53 -17.78 -8.80
C VAL A 109 -3.01 -17.39 -10.18
N ARG A 110 -1.86 -16.70 -10.25
CA ARG A 110 -1.21 -16.29 -11.50
C ARG A 110 0.27 -16.68 -11.47
N PRO A 111 0.66 -17.84 -12.03
CA PRO A 111 2.04 -18.34 -11.94
C PRO A 111 3.12 -17.37 -12.44
N ALA A 112 2.81 -16.58 -13.48
CA ALA A 112 3.72 -15.57 -14.00
C ALA A 112 3.93 -14.36 -13.06
N TYR A 113 3.03 -14.14 -12.10
CA TYR A 113 3.07 -12.99 -11.19
C TYR A 113 4.29 -13.03 -10.28
N PHE A 114 4.59 -14.21 -9.70
CA PHE A 114 5.78 -14.37 -8.86
C PHE A 114 7.07 -14.04 -9.62
N ALA A 115 7.15 -14.42 -10.91
CA ALA A 115 8.33 -14.14 -11.72
C ALA A 115 8.53 -12.62 -11.94
N ALA A 116 7.44 -11.87 -12.12
CA ALA A 116 7.43 -10.44 -12.36
C ALA A 116 7.75 -9.59 -11.12
N LEU A 117 7.61 -10.13 -9.90
CA LEU A 117 7.97 -9.41 -8.67
C LEU A 117 9.43 -8.98 -8.67
N SER A 118 9.69 -7.80 -8.08
CA SER A 118 11.04 -7.34 -7.79
C SER A 118 11.76 -8.27 -6.81
N GLN A 119 13.08 -8.13 -6.72
CA GLN A 119 13.88 -8.95 -5.81
C GLN A 119 13.52 -8.68 -4.34
N ASP A 120 13.19 -7.44 -3.98
CA ASP A 120 12.74 -7.13 -2.61
C ASP A 120 11.37 -7.72 -2.32
N SER A 121 10.42 -7.59 -3.25
CA SER A 121 9.09 -8.18 -3.12
C SER A 121 9.11 -9.71 -2.98
N LYS A 122 10.05 -10.40 -3.66
CA LYS A 122 10.28 -11.84 -3.50
C LYS A 122 10.84 -12.20 -2.12
N ARG A 123 11.77 -11.41 -1.58
CA ARG A 123 12.29 -11.62 -0.21
C ARG A 123 11.21 -11.40 0.84
N SER A 124 10.50 -10.28 0.78
CA SER A 124 9.42 -9.98 1.72
C SER A 124 8.31 -11.04 1.65
N LEU A 125 7.97 -11.54 0.45
CA LEU A 125 7.00 -12.63 0.31
C LEU A 125 7.40 -13.88 1.11
N ALA A 126 8.67 -14.26 1.13
CA ALA A 126 9.15 -15.41 1.91
C ALA A 126 8.99 -15.18 3.43
N LEU A 127 9.25 -13.95 3.89
CA LEU A 127 9.10 -13.55 5.30
C LEU A 127 7.62 -13.46 5.72
N GLN A 128 6.73 -13.15 4.77
CA GLN A 128 5.29 -12.96 4.97
C GLN A 128 4.48 -14.26 4.87
N GLY A 129 5.14 -15.41 4.93
CA GLY A 129 4.50 -16.74 4.91
C GLY A 129 4.30 -17.32 3.50
N GLY A 130 4.98 -16.78 2.49
CA GLY A 130 5.06 -17.37 1.15
C GLY A 130 3.78 -17.31 0.32
N ILE A 131 3.80 -17.99 -0.82
CA ILE A 131 2.65 -18.11 -1.74
C ILE A 131 1.53 -18.87 -1.04
N PHE A 132 0.28 -18.41 -1.22
CA PHE A 132 -0.87 -19.13 -0.67
C PHE A 132 -1.03 -20.52 -1.30
N SER A 133 -1.51 -21.49 -0.50
CA SER A 133 -2.11 -22.70 -1.02
C SER A 133 -3.43 -22.40 -1.74
N GLU A 134 -3.94 -23.35 -2.52
CA GLU A 134 -5.24 -23.20 -3.20
C GLU A 134 -6.38 -22.88 -2.22
N ASP A 135 -6.42 -23.56 -1.06
CA ASP A 135 -7.45 -23.32 -0.04
C ASP A 135 -7.30 -21.96 0.64
N GLN A 136 -6.06 -21.52 0.89
CA GLN A 136 -5.79 -20.18 1.41
C GLN A 136 -6.22 -19.10 0.40
N ALA A 137 -5.92 -19.28 -0.89
CA ALA A 137 -6.31 -18.35 -1.93
C ALA A 137 -7.85 -18.26 -2.06
N LYS A 138 -8.54 -19.41 -2.06
CA LYS A 138 -10.01 -19.48 -2.05
C LYS A 138 -10.61 -18.79 -0.81
N ALA A 139 -10.01 -18.98 0.36
CA ALA A 139 -10.47 -18.34 1.60
C ALA A 139 -10.24 -16.82 1.58
N PHE A 140 -9.07 -16.38 1.13
CA PHE A 140 -8.69 -14.98 1.08
C PHE A 140 -9.62 -14.15 0.20
N ILE A 141 -9.86 -14.58 -1.04
CA ILE A 141 -10.62 -13.76 -2.00
C ILE A 141 -12.11 -13.59 -1.62
N ARG A 142 -12.62 -14.41 -0.69
CA ARG A 142 -13.96 -14.27 -0.12
C ARG A 142 -14.06 -13.27 1.03
N ARG A 143 -12.94 -12.74 1.52
CA ARG A 143 -12.92 -11.73 2.58
C ARG A 143 -13.41 -10.40 2.01
N GLU A 144 -14.14 -9.65 2.84
CA GLU A 144 -14.47 -8.26 2.54
C GLU A 144 -13.18 -7.45 2.30
N GLY A 145 -13.19 -6.58 1.28
CA GLY A 145 -12.05 -5.79 0.85
C GLY A 145 -10.95 -6.53 0.08
N ALA A 146 -11.01 -7.87 -0.04
CA ALA A 146 -9.94 -8.63 -0.71
C ALA A 146 -9.83 -8.32 -2.21
N ALA A 147 -10.96 -8.14 -2.90
CA ALA A 147 -10.95 -7.79 -4.32
C ALA A 147 -10.28 -6.42 -4.55
N GLN A 148 -10.56 -5.44 -3.70
CA GLN A 148 -9.95 -4.12 -3.72
C GLN A 148 -8.45 -4.18 -3.38
N ALA A 149 -8.07 -5.00 -2.39
CA ALA A 149 -6.67 -5.24 -2.04
C ALA A 149 -5.88 -5.87 -3.20
N VAL A 150 -6.50 -6.76 -3.98
CA VAL A 150 -5.89 -7.35 -5.18
C VAL A 150 -5.63 -6.29 -6.23
N ARG A 151 -6.61 -5.41 -6.52
CA ARG A 151 -6.40 -4.29 -7.45
C ARG A 151 -5.29 -3.35 -6.97
N LEU A 152 -5.33 -2.98 -5.70
CA LEU A 152 -4.30 -2.16 -5.07
C LEU A 152 -2.91 -2.78 -5.24
N ARG A 153 -2.80 -4.10 -5.03
CA ARG A 153 -1.53 -4.80 -5.15
C ARG A 153 -1.00 -4.83 -6.59
N GLU A 154 -1.88 -4.91 -7.57
CA GLU A 154 -1.48 -4.81 -8.97
C GLU A 154 -0.86 -3.44 -9.28
N TRP A 155 -1.42 -2.36 -8.75
CA TRP A 155 -0.85 -1.01 -8.90
C TRP A 155 0.47 -0.83 -8.13
N ASP A 156 0.55 -1.34 -6.90
CA ASP A 156 1.78 -1.40 -6.10
C ASP A 156 2.94 -2.00 -6.91
N ASP A 157 2.72 -3.15 -7.54
CA ASP A 157 3.78 -3.79 -8.33
C ASP A 157 4.13 -3.04 -9.63
N LEU A 158 3.24 -2.19 -10.16
CA LEU A 158 3.47 -1.37 -11.37
C LEU A 158 4.12 0.01 -11.06
N ALA A 159 3.92 0.54 -9.86
CA ALA A 159 4.28 1.90 -9.44
C ALA A 159 5.77 2.08 -9.09
N LYS A 160 6.65 1.71 -10.01
CA LYS A 160 8.11 1.63 -9.80
C LYS A 160 8.91 2.31 -10.92
N THR A 161 8.28 3.26 -11.63
CA THR A 161 8.90 3.93 -12.78
C THR A 161 9.54 5.25 -12.36
N PRO A 162 10.88 5.41 -12.44
CA PRO A 162 11.55 6.64 -12.01
C PRO A 162 11.08 7.86 -12.80
N GLY A 163 10.75 8.95 -12.11
CA GLY A 163 10.36 10.21 -12.76
C GLY A 163 9.05 10.16 -13.56
N LEU A 164 8.21 9.14 -13.37
CA LEU A 164 6.89 9.09 -14.01
C LEU A 164 6.04 10.30 -13.56
N PRO A 165 5.53 11.13 -14.47
CA PRO A 165 4.67 12.24 -14.10
C PRO A 165 3.35 11.75 -13.47
N THR A 166 3.01 12.26 -12.30
CA THR A 166 1.74 12.00 -11.60
C THR A 166 1.10 13.33 -11.17
N PRO A 167 -0.20 13.34 -10.84
CA PRO A 167 -0.74 14.40 -10.00
C PRO A 167 0.07 14.53 -8.70
N PRO A 168 0.18 15.74 -8.13
CA PRO A 168 0.95 15.98 -6.92
C PRO A 168 0.19 15.53 -5.67
N LEU A 169 0.88 15.39 -4.53
CA LEU A 169 0.28 14.98 -3.26
C LEU A 169 -1.01 15.73 -2.87
N PRO A 170 -1.11 17.08 -3.02
CA PRO A 170 -2.34 17.80 -2.69
C PRO A 170 -3.58 17.33 -3.46
N HIS A 171 -3.43 16.89 -4.72
CA HIS A 171 -4.52 16.34 -5.53
C HIS A 171 -5.12 15.09 -4.88
N PHE A 172 -4.27 14.16 -4.43
CA PHE A 172 -4.73 12.93 -3.79
C PHE A 172 -5.19 13.15 -2.34
N LEU A 173 -4.62 14.13 -1.63
CA LEU A 173 -5.11 14.53 -0.31
C LEU A 173 -6.51 15.17 -0.37
N GLU A 174 -6.85 15.88 -1.45
CA GLU A 174 -8.22 16.37 -1.67
C GLU A 174 -9.20 15.18 -1.80
N ARG A 175 -8.84 14.15 -2.56
CA ARG A 175 -9.65 12.91 -2.66
C ARG A 175 -9.76 12.20 -1.31
N ALA A 176 -8.66 12.11 -0.57
CA ALA A 176 -8.66 11.54 0.77
C ALA A 176 -9.58 12.33 1.71
N GLY A 177 -9.65 13.65 1.59
CA GLY A 177 -10.58 14.51 2.34
C GLY A 177 -12.05 14.18 2.13
N ARG A 178 -12.43 13.65 0.96
CA ARG A 178 -13.80 13.18 0.69
C ARG A 178 -14.13 11.86 1.39
N CYS A 179 -13.12 11.14 1.88
CA CYS A 179 -13.24 9.86 2.57
C CYS A 179 -13.08 9.96 4.10
N VAL A 180 -12.73 11.14 4.61
CA VAL A 180 -12.51 11.32 6.06
C VAL A 180 -13.85 11.14 6.79
N LEU A 181 -13.84 10.26 7.80
CA LEU A 181 -15.00 10.06 8.66
C LEU A 181 -15.29 11.35 9.42
N ALA A 182 -16.57 11.75 9.43
CA ALA A 182 -17.01 12.83 10.29
C ALA A 182 -16.65 12.48 11.74
N VAL A 183 -16.00 13.41 12.45
CA VAL A 183 -15.77 13.28 13.88
C VAL A 183 -17.13 13.10 14.54
N ALA A 184 -17.37 11.94 15.16
CA ALA A 184 -18.54 11.76 16.01
C ALA A 184 -18.45 12.82 17.12
N ALA A 185 -19.39 13.77 17.07
CA ALA A 185 -19.50 14.87 18.03
C ALA A 185 -19.79 14.34 19.44
#